data_AF-A0A2E5SXF5-F1
#
_entry.id   AF-A0A2E5SXF5-F1
#
_cell.length_a   1.000
_cell.length_b   1.000
_cell.length_c   1.000
_cell.angle_alpha   90.00
_cell.angle_beta   90.00
_cell.angle_gamma   90.00
#
_symmetry.space_group_name_H-M   'P 1'
#
loop_
_entity.id
_entity.type
_entity.pdbx_description
1 polymer ?
#
loop_
_entity_poly.entity_id
_entity_poly.type
_entity_poly.pdbx_seq_one_letter_code
_entity_poly.pdbx_strand_id
1 'polypeptide(L)'
;MSQLDKIEESGLNVRIISAISEELFNRQPESYKKSILPESAMYDMMIISTGTKRFWPTSKVGPLTDEYSLVSDWNDEWLTGGSETEIIKDARLDPDTIFGAVKKFADEHDARIKRQTTYLSG
;
A
#
# COMPACT_ATOMS: atom_id res chain seq x y z
N MET A 1 -11.73 11.73 -14.25
CA MET A 1 -10.32 12.06 -13.96
C MET A 1 -9.69 10.82 -13.37
N SER A 2 -8.50 10.43 -13.84
CA SER A 2 -7.80 9.27 -13.28
C SER A 2 -7.35 9.56 -11.86
N GLN A 3 -7.18 8.54 -11.02
CA GLN A 3 -6.60 8.72 -9.69
C GLN A 3 -5.13 9.12 -9.77
N LEU A 4 -4.43 8.73 -10.85
CA LEU A 4 -3.06 9.15 -11.11
C LEU A 4 -2.98 10.67 -11.33
N ASP A 5 -3.91 11.24 -12.11
CA ASP A 5 -3.98 12.69 -12.33
C ASP A 5 -4.17 13.42 -10.99
N LYS A 6 -5.06 12.93 -10.13
CA LYS A 6 -5.29 13.54 -8.80
C LYS A 6 -4.04 13.49 -7.90
N ILE A 7 -3.27 12.40 -7.95
CA ILE A 7 -2.03 12.24 -7.19
C ILE A 7 -0.98 13.25 -7.67
N GLU A 8 -0.82 13.39 -8.99
CA GLU A 8 0.09 14.34 -9.61
C GLU A 8 -0.29 15.79 -9.29
N GLU A 9 -1.57 16.15 -9.44
CA GLU A 9 -2.10 17.48 -9.12
C GLU A 9 -1.95 17.85 -7.64
N SER A 10 -1.99 16.84 -6.75
CA SER A 10 -1.80 17.03 -5.31
C SER A 10 -0.34 17.17 -4.90
N GLY A 11 0.61 17.01 -5.84
CA GLY A 11 2.04 17.13 -5.58
C GLY A 11 2.60 16.04 -4.67
N LEU A 12 1.94 14.88 -4.60
CA LEU A 12 2.37 13.78 -3.73
C LEU A 12 3.58 13.07 -4.34
N ASN A 13 4.70 13.04 -3.61
CA ASN A 13 5.90 12.32 -4.02
C ASN A 13 5.80 10.84 -3.65
N VAL A 14 5.08 10.07 -4.47
CA VAL A 14 4.89 8.63 -4.27
C VAL A 14 5.38 7.83 -5.46
N ARG A 15 5.88 6.62 -5.20
CA ARG A 15 6.23 5.65 -6.24
C ARG A 15 5.22 4.51 -6.23
N ILE A 16 4.53 4.31 -7.34
CA ILE A 16 3.52 3.26 -7.50
C ILE A 16 4.15 2.05 -8.20
N ILE A 17 4.02 0.87 -7.58
CA ILE A 17 4.59 -0.37 -8.08
C ILE A 17 3.46 -1.40 -8.24
N SER A 18 3.40 -2.07 -9.39
CA SER A 18 2.49 -3.19 -9.59
C SER A 18 3.14 -4.49 -9.11
N ALA A 19 2.63 -5.04 -8.01
CA ALA A 19 3.13 -6.29 -7.43
C ALA A 19 2.38 -7.50 -8.03
N ILE A 20 2.83 -7.96 -9.20
CA ILE A 20 2.17 -9.06 -9.94
C ILE A 20 2.60 -10.43 -9.43
N SER A 21 3.91 -10.63 -9.23
CA SER A 21 4.47 -11.91 -8.77
C SER A 21 5.77 -11.66 -8.02
N GLU A 22 5.76 -11.95 -6.73
CA GLU A 22 6.97 -11.88 -5.90
C GLU A 22 8.04 -12.86 -6.40
N GLU A 23 7.64 -14.04 -6.86
CA GLU A 23 8.56 -15.04 -7.36
C GLU A 23 9.32 -14.56 -8.61
N LEU A 24 8.60 -13.98 -9.58
CA LEU A 24 9.24 -13.43 -10.78
C LEU A 24 10.14 -12.24 -10.46
N PHE A 25 9.75 -11.41 -9.48
CA PHE A 25 10.58 -10.32 -8.99
C PHE A 25 11.86 -10.82 -8.31
N ASN A 26 11.76 -11.87 -7.49
CA ASN A 26 12.90 -12.47 -6.79
C ASN A 26 13.92 -13.12 -7.74
N ARG A 27 13.49 -13.52 -8.94
CA ARG A 27 14.38 -14.04 -10.00
C ARG A 27 15.15 -12.94 -10.74
N GLN A 28 14.83 -11.66 -10.52
CA GLN A 28 15.53 -10.54 -11.17
C GLN A 28 16.90 -10.26 -10.55
N PRO A 29 17.82 -9.63 -11.31
CA PRO A 29 19.11 -9.20 -10.78
C PRO A 29 18.98 -8.28 -9.56
N GLU A 30 19.97 -8.34 -8.66
CA GLU A 30 19.96 -7.57 -7.41
C GLU A 30 19.90 -6.06 -7.65
N SER A 31 20.57 -5.57 -8.70
CA SER A 31 20.52 -4.16 -9.10
C SER A 31 19.11 -3.69 -9.48
N TYR A 32 18.34 -4.54 -10.16
CA TYR A 32 16.95 -4.26 -10.52
C TYR A 32 16.05 -4.27 -9.29
N LYS A 33 16.20 -5.28 -8.42
CA LYS A 33 15.40 -5.35 -7.20
C LYS A 33 15.63 -4.13 -6.31
N LYS A 34 16.89 -3.69 -6.14
CA LYS A 34 17.23 -2.50 -5.35
C LYS A 34 16.79 -1.17 -5.99
N SER A 35 16.72 -1.08 -7.31
CA SER A 35 16.19 0.13 -7.97
C SER A 35 14.68 0.27 -7.77
N ILE A 36 13.94 -0.85 -7.79
CA ILE A 36 12.49 -0.87 -7.61
C ILE A 36 12.08 -0.83 -6.14
N LEU A 37 12.70 -1.63 -5.28
CA LEU A 37 12.31 -1.79 -3.88
C LEU A 37 13.57 -1.92 -2.99
N PRO A 38 14.24 -0.80 -2.69
CA PRO A 38 15.37 -0.80 -1.76
C PRO A 38 14.91 -1.13 -0.33
N GLU A 39 15.82 -1.58 0.52
CA GLU A 39 15.51 -2.00 1.89
C GLU A 39 14.83 -0.90 2.73
N SER A 40 15.19 0.38 2.52
CA SER A 40 14.53 1.50 3.18
C SER A 40 13.05 1.64 2.80
N ALA A 41 12.69 1.33 1.55
CA ALA A 41 11.32 1.40 1.07
C ALA A 41 10.44 0.29 1.66
N MET A 42 11.02 -0.82 2.12
CA MET A 42 10.26 -1.86 2.85
C MET A 42 9.65 -1.32 4.15
N TYR A 43 10.31 -0.35 4.76
CA TYR A 43 9.83 0.30 5.97
C TYR A 43 8.92 1.50 5.68
N ASP A 44 8.97 2.05 4.46
CA ASP A 44 8.14 3.16 4.00
C ASP A 44 7.28 2.75 2.79
N MET A 45 6.33 1.86 3.04
CA MET A 45 5.39 1.43 2.01
C MET A 45 4.00 1.16 2.56
N MET A 46 3.02 1.30 1.67
CA MET A 46 1.65 0.82 1.83
C MET A 46 1.32 -0.16 0.70
N ILE A 47 0.33 -1.01 0.93
CA ILE A 47 -0.14 -2.01 -0.03
C ILE A 47 -1.63 -1.77 -0.29
N ILE A 48 -2.03 -1.82 -1.55
CA ILE A 48 -3.43 -1.82 -1.96
C ILE A 48 -3.67 -3.16 -2.65
N SER A 49 -4.57 -3.97 -2.10
CA SER A 49 -4.83 -5.32 -2.58
C SER A 49 -6.31 -5.66 -2.46
N THR A 50 -6.81 -6.45 -3.42
CA THR A 50 -8.11 -7.10 -3.32
C THR A 50 -8.06 -8.40 -2.51
N GLY A 51 -6.89 -8.73 -1.95
CA GLY A 51 -6.67 -9.90 -1.11
C GLY A 51 -6.85 -9.63 0.38
N THR A 52 -6.32 -10.55 1.18
CA THR A 52 -6.42 -10.52 2.64
C THR A 52 -5.23 -9.83 3.31
N LYS A 53 -5.47 -9.14 4.44
CA LYS A 53 -4.42 -8.64 5.34
C LYS A 53 -3.43 -9.70 5.84
N ARG A 54 -3.81 -10.98 5.75
CA ARG A 54 -2.97 -12.12 6.15
C ARG A 54 -1.91 -12.49 5.13
N PHE A 55 -2.04 -11.99 3.89
CA PHE A 55 -1.16 -12.37 2.78
C PHE A 55 -0.73 -11.14 1.99
N TRP A 56 0.45 -10.63 2.33
CA TRP A 56 1.07 -9.54 1.58
C TRP A 56 1.68 -10.06 0.27
N PRO A 57 1.59 -9.30 -0.83
CA PRO A 57 2.22 -9.64 -2.10
C PRO A 57 3.75 -9.56 -2.06
N THR A 58 4.35 -9.09 -0.96
CA THR A 58 5.79 -9.10 -0.75
C THR A 58 6.11 -9.41 0.72
N SER A 59 7.20 -10.13 0.93
CA SER A 59 7.73 -10.47 2.24
C SER A 59 8.49 -9.31 2.88
N LYS A 60 8.62 -9.36 4.21
CA LYS A 60 9.41 -8.41 5.03
C LYS A 60 8.93 -6.95 4.98
N VAL A 61 7.62 -6.75 4.85
CA VAL A 61 7.00 -5.43 4.99
C VAL A 61 7.23 -4.85 6.38
N GLY A 62 7.33 -3.53 6.48
CA GLY A 62 7.54 -2.82 7.73
C GLY A 62 6.35 -2.98 8.71
N PRO A 63 6.59 -2.76 10.02
CA PRO A 63 5.57 -2.92 11.06
C PRO A 63 4.37 -1.97 10.90
N LEU A 64 4.54 -0.84 10.20
CA LEU A 64 3.48 0.14 9.99
C LEU A 64 2.76 -0.03 8.64
N THR A 65 3.16 -1.00 7.81
CA THR A 65 2.56 -1.19 6.48
C THR A 65 1.08 -1.52 6.59
N ASP A 66 0.66 -2.36 7.54
CA ASP A 66 -0.75 -2.74 7.73
C ASP A 66 -1.65 -1.53 8.00
N GLU A 67 -1.21 -0.58 8.85
CA GLU A 67 -1.99 0.60 9.25
C GLU A 67 -2.35 1.55 8.09
N TYR A 68 -1.51 1.56 7.04
CA TYR A 68 -1.71 2.40 5.87
C TYR A 68 -2.22 1.63 4.65
N SER A 69 -2.29 0.31 4.72
CA SER A 69 -2.68 -0.54 3.60
C SER A 69 -4.19 -0.64 3.45
N LEU A 70 -4.64 -0.88 2.22
CA LEU A 70 -6.03 -1.16 1.89
C LEU A 70 -6.14 -2.60 1.41
N VAL A 71 -7.04 -3.35 2.05
CA VAL A 71 -7.31 -4.77 1.81
C VAL A 71 -8.81 -4.99 1.89
N SER A 72 -9.33 -5.95 1.12
CA SER A 72 -10.78 -6.15 1.04
C SER A 72 -11.38 -6.64 2.36
N ASP A 73 -10.61 -7.34 3.19
CA ASP A 73 -11.02 -7.91 4.47
C ASP A 73 -10.60 -7.04 5.68
N TRP A 74 -10.56 -5.72 5.50
CA TRP A 74 -10.07 -4.75 6.50
C TRP A 74 -10.75 -4.88 7.88
N ASN A 75 -12.00 -5.36 7.95
CA ASN A 75 -12.79 -5.56 9.16
C ASN A 75 -13.01 -7.04 9.56
N ASP A 76 -12.32 -8.01 8.92
CA ASP A 76 -12.54 -9.45 9.15
C ASP A 76 -14.00 -9.92 8.92
N GLU A 77 -14.76 -9.21 8.08
CA GLU A 77 -16.16 -9.55 7.76
C GLU A 77 -16.31 -9.96 6.28
N TRP A 78 -17.39 -10.69 5.98
CA TRP A 78 -17.78 -10.96 4.60
C TRP A 78 -18.31 -9.68 3.97
N LEU A 79 -17.85 -9.38 2.75
CA LEU A 79 -18.41 -8.28 1.97
C LEU A 79 -19.89 -8.52 1.67
N THR A 80 -20.63 -7.41 1.62
CA THR A 80 -22.04 -7.43 1.24
C THR A 80 -22.23 -7.92 -0.20
N GLY A 81 -23.35 -8.59 -0.47
CA GLY A 81 -23.75 -8.91 -1.84
C GLY A 81 -24.40 -7.70 -2.50
N GLY A 82 -24.12 -7.47 -3.78
CA GLY A 82 -24.68 -6.33 -4.50
C GLY A 82 -24.04 -6.12 -5.88
N SER A 83 -24.16 -4.90 -6.39
CA SER A 83 -23.43 -4.48 -7.58
C SER A 83 -21.92 -4.42 -7.33
N GLU A 84 -21.12 -4.51 -8.39
CA GLU A 84 -19.66 -4.35 -8.31
C GLU A 84 -19.25 -3.05 -7.60
N THR A 85 -19.95 -1.95 -7.88
CA THR A 85 -19.68 -0.64 -7.28
C THR A 85 -19.93 -0.63 -5.77
N GLU A 86 -20.99 -1.31 -5.31
CA GLU A 86 -21.28 -1.43 -3.88
C GLU A 86 -20.22 -2.27 -3.18
N ILE A 87 -19.82 -3.40 -3.78
CA ILE A 87 -18.80 -4.31 -3.24
C ILE A 87 -17.45 -3.60 -3.14
N ILE A 88 -17.03 -2.86 -4.18
CA ILE A 88 -15.76 -2.11 -4.18
C ILE A 88 -15.76 -1.04 -3.08
N LYS A 89 -16.89 -0.35 -2.89
CA LYS A 89 -17.04 0.67 -1.85
C LYS A 89 -17.02 0.06 -0.43
N ASP A 90 -17.68 -1.07 -0.24
CA ASP A 90 -17.69 -1.82 1.03
C ASP A 90 -16.28 -2.32 1.40
N ALA A 91 -15.55 -2.81 0.39
CA ALA A 91 -14.14 -3.19 0.51
C ALA A 91 -13.18 -2.00 0.71
N ARG A 92 -13.66 -0.75 0.64
CA ARG A 92 -12.84 0.48 0.72
C ARG A 92 -11.78 0.58 -0.39
N LEU A 93 -12.08 0.01 -1.54
CA LEU A 93 -11.22 0.02 -2.73
C LEU A 93 -11.78 0.90 -3.85
N ASP A 94 -12.76 1.75 -3.53
CA ASP A 94 -13.26 2.73 -4.48
C ASP A 94 -12.20 3.83 -4.74
N PRO A 95 -12.28 4.51 -5.89
CA PRO A 95 -11.23 5.42 -6.31
C PRO A 95 -10.96 6.58 -5.34
N ASP A 96 -11.98 7.09 -4.65
CA ASP A 96 -11.82 8.21 -3.71
C ASP A 96 -11.20 7.75 -2.39
N THR A 97 -11.56 6.56 -1.91
CA THR A 97 -10.92 5.96 -0.73
C THR A 97 -9.44 5.64 -0.99
N ILE A 98 -9.10 5.10 -2.17
CA ILE A 98 -7.70 4.86 -2.57
C ILE A 98 -6.89 6.15 -2.54
N PHE A 99 -7.39 7.22 -3.16
CA PHE A 99 -6.70 8.51 -3.16
C PHE A 99 -6.54 9.08 -1.75
N GLY A 100 -7.59 9.02 -0.92
CA GLY A 100 -7.52 9.48 0.46
C GLY A 100 -6.47 8.74 1.28
N ALA A 101 -6.35 7.42 1.10
CA ALA A 101 -5.35 6.61 1.79
C ALA A 101 -3.92 6.92 1.31
N VAL A 102 -3.70 7.05 -0.01
CA VAL A 102 -2.40 7.43 -0.58
C VAL A 102 -1.99 8.83 -0.10
N LYS A 103 -2.93 9.78 -0.09
CA LYS A 103 -2.69 11.13 0.42
C LYS A 103 -2.31 11.12 1.89
N LYS A 104 -3.05 10.39 2.73
CA LYS A 104 -2.73 10.21 4.15
C LYS A 104 -1.33 9.61 4.34
N PHE A 105 -1.00 8.56 3.58
CA PHE A 105 0.31 7.93 3.61
C PHE A 105 1.44 8.90 3.23
N ALA A 106 1.25 9.72 2.21
CA ALA A 106 2.24 10.73 1.82
C ALA A 106 2.37 11.84 2.87
N ASP A 107 1.26 12.40 3.35
CA ASP A 107 1.24 13.53 4.28
C ASP A 107 1.82 13.18 5.66
N GLU A 108 1.58 11.95 6.14
CA GLU A 108 2.02 11.51 7.46
C GLU A 108 3.46 10.93 7.46
N HIS A 109 4.19 11.02 6.35
CA HIS A 109 5.53 10.43 6.19
C HIS A 109 6.47 10.72 7.38
N ASP A 110 6.71 11.99 7.71
CA ASP A 110 7.69 12.36 8.73
C ASP A 110 7.31 11.83 10.13
N ALA A 111 6.02 11.87 10.45
CA ALA A 111 5.49 11.34 11.70
C ALA A 111 5.60 9.81 11.74
N ARG A 112 5.26 9.13 10.64
CA ARG A 112 5.35 7.68 10.48
C ARG A 112 6.79 7.19 10.66
N ILE A 113 7.74 7.77 9.91
CA ILE A 113 9.15 7.38 9.97
C ILE A 113 9.70 7.58 11.39
N LYS A 114 9.40 8.71 12.04
CA LYS A 114 9.81 8.95 13.43
C LYS A 114 9.25 7.90 14.40
N ARG A 115 7.97 7.55 14.28
CA ARG A 115 7.32 6.50 15.10
C ARG A 115 8.00 5.15 14.89
N GLN A 116 8.31 4.81 13.64
CA GLN A 116 8.95 3.55 13.28
C GLN A 116 10.39 3.45 13.76
N THR A 117 11.18 4.52 13.64
CA THR A 117 12.53 4.57 14.22
C THR A 117 12.47 4.38 15.73
N THR A 118 11.49 4.98 16.41
CA THR A 118 11.31 4.82 17.86
C THR A 118 11.05 3.34 18.22
N TYR A 119 10.15 2.66 17.48
CA TYR A 119 9.87 1.23 17.71
C TYR A 119 11.08 0.31 17.52
N LEU A 120 11.96 0.63 16.57
CA LEU A 120 13.15 -0.18 16.29
C LEU A 120 14.33 0.11 17.24
N SER A 121 14.29 1.25 17.95
CA SER A 121 15.34 1.67 18.88
C SER A 121 15.13 1.21 20.33
N GLY A 122 13.95 0.66 20.65
CA GLY A 122 13.61 0.10 21.96
C GLY A 122 13.79 -1.41 21.99
#